data_AF-C5KZ24-F1
#
_entry.id   AF-C5KZ24-F1
#
_cell.length_a   1.000
_cell.length_b   1.000
_cell.length_c   1.000
_cell.angle_alpha   90.00
_cell.angle_beta   90.00
_cell.angle_gamma   90.00
#
_symmetry.space_group_name_H-M   'P 1'
#
loop_
_entity.id
_entity.type
_entity.pdbx_description
1 polymer ?
#
loop_
_entity_poly.entity_id
_entity_poly.type
_entity_poly.pdbx_seq_one_letter_code
_entity_poly.pdbx_strand_id
1 'polypeptide(L)'
;MYRNRGGHLLQNEDIITRILLAARIRPSDTVLEMGPGTGNMSVKLSELANRVVAMEVNEGLAKEVERRAEMKGASNMEVVTGDFKRLALPRFDVVIANLP
;
A
#
# COMPACT_ATOMS: atom_id res chain seq x y z
N MET A 1 18.00 -17.89 -8.50
CA MET A 1 16.98 -17.76 -9.56
C MET A 1 15.63 -17.48 -8.90
N TYR A 2 15.21 -16.21 -8.82
CA TYR A 2 13.86 -15.86 -8.35
C TYR A 2 12.87 -16.16 -9.47
N ARG A 3 12.11 -17.23 -9.29
CA ARG A 3 11.12 -17.78 -10.22
C ARG A 3 9.87 -16.91 -10.15
N ASN A 4 9.36 -16.48 -11.31
CA ASN A 4 8.08 -15.78 -11.53
C ASN A 4 7.05 -16.02 -10.42
N ARG A 5 6.94 -15.09 -9.47
CA ARG A 5 5.75 -14.92 -8.63
C ARG A 5 5.19 -13.55 -8.98
N GLY A 6 4.54 -13.46 -10.14
CA GLY A 6 3.71 -12.30 -10.43
C GLY A 6 2.62 -12.26 -9.38
N GLY A 7 2.78 -11.42 -8.35
CA GLY A 7 1.71 -11.16 -7.41
C GLY A 7 0.46 -10.74 -8.19
N HIS A 8 -0.71 -11.18 -7.76
CA HIS A 8 -1.94 -10.74 -8.41
C HIS A 8 -2.10 -9.24 -8.18
N LEU A 9 -1.94 -8.45 -9.25
CA LEU A 9 -2.21 -7.03 -9.22
C LEU A 9 -3.72 -6.84 -9.08
N LEU A 10 -4.15 -6.32 -7.93
CA LEU A 10 -5.54 -5.97 -7.72
C LEU A 10 -5.87 -4.70 -8.51
N GLN A 11 -6.52 -4.88 -9.66
CA GLN A 11 -6.92 -3.79 -10.55
C GLN A 11 -8.45 -3.57 -10.61
N ASN A 12 -9.22 -4.47 -10.00
CA ASN A 12 -10.68 -4.34 -9.97
C ASN A 12 -11.10 -3.33 -8.90
N GLU A 13 -11.60 -2.17 -9.34
CA GLU A 13 -12.05 -1.06 -8.50
C GLU A 13 -13.18 -1.44 -7.53
N ASP A 14 -14.10 -2.33 -7.92
CA ASP A 14 -15.20 -2.77 -7.06
C ASP A 14 -14.67 -3.61 -5.89
N ILE A 15 -13.69 -4.48 -6.16
CA ILE A 15 -13.06 -5.29 -5.11
C ILE A 15 -12.28 -4.39 -4.15
N ILE A 16 -11.51 -3.45 -4.68
CA ILE A 16 -10.77 -2.46 -3.87
C ILE A 16 -11.74 -1.71 -2.96
N THR A 17 -12.84 -1.18 -3.52
CA THR A 17 -13.85 -0.45 -2.77
C THR A 17 -14.45 -1.30 -1.65
N ARG A 18 -14.78 -2.57 -1.92
CA ARG A 18 -15.31 -3.49 -0.90
C ARG A 18 -14.31 -3.76 0.22
N ILE A 19 -13.02 -3.92 -0.10
CA ILE A 19 -11.95 -4.09 0.91
C ILE A 19 -11.86 -2.83 1.79
N LEU A 20 -11.83 -1.64 1.18
CA LEU A 20 -11.74 -0.38 1.92
C LEU A 20 -12.95 -0.16 2.84
N LEU A 21 -14.16 -0.47 2.37
CA LEU A 21 -15.37 -0.41 3.20
C LEU A 21 -15.31 -1.39 4.38
N ALA A 22 -14.82 -2.61 4.15
CA ALA A 22 -14.66 -3.61 5.20
C ALA A 22 -13.60 -3.23 6.23
N ALA A 23 -12.54 -2.52 5.82
CA ALA A 23 -11.45 -2.09 6.68
C ALA A 23 -11.84 -1.01 7.71
N ARG A 24 -12.96 -0.30 7.49
CA ARG A 24 -13.49 0.73 8.40
C ARG A 24 -12.44 1.76 8.86
N ILE A 25 -11.60 2.19 7.92
CA ILE A 25 -10.53 3.16 8.13
C ILE A 25 -11.12 4.48 8.61
N ARG A 26 -10.52 5.04 9.66
CA ARG A 26 -10.88 6.35 10.20
C ARG A 26 -9.89 7.41 9.74
N PRO A 27 -10.30 8.69 9.65
CA PRO A 27 -9.39 9.78 9.30
C PRO A 27 -8.20 9.96 10.23
N SER A 28 -8.23 9.39 11.45
CA SER A 28 -7.14 9.42 12.42
C SER A 28 -6.13 8.29 12.25
N ASP A 29 -6.47 7.25 11.48
CA ASP A 29 -5.71 6.01 11.46
C ASP A 29 -4.41 6.18 10.68
N THR A 30 -3.38 5.47 11.14
CA THR A 30 -2.20 5.14 10.34
C THR A 30 -2.41 3.78 9.70
N VAL A 31 -2.38 3.72 8.36
CA VAL A 31 -2.54 2.49 7.60
C VAL A 31 -1.18 1.97 7.15
N LEU A 32 -0.92 0.68 7.38
CA LEU A 32 0.19 -0.05 6.79
C LEU A 32 -0.31 -0.87 5.60
N GLU A 33 0.20 -0.61 4.41
CA GLU A 33 -0.06 -1.40 3.21
C GLU A 33 1.14 -2.29 2.88
N MET A 34 0.95 -3.61 2.87
CA MET A 34 1.99 -4.57 2.51
C MET A 34 1.75 -5.10 1.08
N GLY A 35 2.71 -4.86 0.20
CA GLY A 35 2.61 -5.24 -1.22
C GLY A 35 1.66 -4.34 -2.01
N PRO A 36 1.94 -3.03 -2.12
CA PRO A 36 1.09 -2.06 -2.84
C PRO A 36 0.97 -2.32 -4.35
N GLY A 37 1.88 -3.13 -4.93
CA GLY A 37 1.89 -3.41 -6.36
C GLY A 37 2.10 -2.13 -7.18
N THR A 38 1.10 -1.73 -7.95
CA THR A 38 1.14 -0.47 -8.73
C THR A 38 0.58 0.74 -7.99
N GLY A 39 0.06 0.57 -6.77
CA GLY A 39 -0.39 1.68 -5.92
C GLY A 39 -1.83 2.15 -6.14
N ASN A 40 -2.69 1.36 -6.78
CA ASN A 40 -4.11 1.68 -6.95
C ASN A 40 -4.84 1.83 -5.60
N MET A 41 -4.55 0.92 -4.66
CA MET A 41 -5.13 0.94 -3.33
C MET A 41 -4.46 2.00 -2.45
N SER A 42 -3.14 2.17 -2.55
CA SER A 42 -2.35 3.15 -1.78
C SER A 42 -2.90 4.57 -1.87
N VAL A 43 -3.25 5.04 -3.07
CA VAL A 43 -3.81 6.39 -3.27
C VAL A 43 -5.17 6.52 -2.58
N LYS A 44 -6.05 5.52 -2.69
CA LYS A 44 -7.35 5.56 -2.02
C LYS A 44 -7.21 5.51 -0.50
N LEU A 45 -6.23 4.77 0.01
CA LEU A 45 -5.91 4.78 1.44
C LEU A 45 -5.49 6.18 1.91
N SER A 46 -4.72 6.91 1.09
CA SER A 46 -4.28 8.27 1.41
C SER A 46 -5.42 9.27 1.52
N GLU A 47 -6.53 9.03 0.81
CA GLU A 47 -7.74 9.86 0.88
C GLU A 47 -8.57 9.58 2.16
N LEU A 48 -8.38 8.43 2.79
CA LEU A 48 -9.19 7.96 3.93
C LEU A 48 -8.47 8.06 5.28
N ALA A 49 -7.15 7.94 5.30
CA ALA A 49 -6.33 7.82 6.51
C ALA A 49 -5.52 9.08 6.82
N ASN A 50 -5.08 9.23 8.06
CA ASN A 50 -4.16 10.30 8.44
C ASN A 50 -2.78 10.11 7.80
N ARG A 51 -2.30 8.87 7.78
CA ARG A 51 -0.98 8.49 7.25
C ARG A 51 -1.06 7.11 6.62
N VAL A 52 -0.34 6.91 5.53
CA VAL A 52 -0.19 5.60 4.89
C VAL A 52 1.29 5.27 4.76
N VAL A 53 1.67 4.07 5.18
CA VAL A 53 3.00 3.52 4.93
C VAL A 53 2.86 2.32 4.00
N ALA A 54 3.40 2.41 2.79
CA ALA A 54 3.38 1.35 1.80
C ALA A 54 4.73 0.63 1.77
N MET A 55 4.74 -0.67 2.08
CA MET A 55 5.95 -1.49 2.09
C MET A 55 6.00 -2.42 0.87
N GLU A 56 7.05 -2.29 0.08
CA GLU A 56 7.25 -3.08 -1.16
C GLU A 56 8.67 -3.64 -1.23
N VAL A 57 8.81 -4.91 -1.61
CA VAL A 57 10.12 -5.56 -1.73
C VAL A 57 10.78 -5.28 -3.09
N ASN A 58 9.98 -5.01 -4.12
CA ASN A 58 10.46 -4.68 -5.45
C ASN A 58 10.68 -3.16 -5.60
N GLU A 59 11.94 -2.75 -5.71
CA GLU A 59 12.32 -1.33 -5.84
C GLU A 59 11.67 -0.62 -7.05
N GLY A 60 11.45 -1.33 -8.15
CA GLY A 60 10.80 -0.76 -9.34
C GLY A 60 9.32 -0.45 -9.10
N LEU A 61 8.62 -1.33 -8.38
CA LEU A 61 7.24 -1.09 -7.97
C LEU A 61 7.14 0.01 -6.91
N ALA A 62 8.05 0.03 -5.94
CA ALA A 62 8.11 1.10 -4.94
C ALA A 62 8.21 2.48 -5.60
N LYS A 63 9.12 2.66 -6.57
CA LYS A 63 9.24 3.92 -7.35
C LYS A 63 7.98 4.27 -8.12
N GLU A 64 7.26 3.28 -8.66
CA GLU A 64 5.99 3.54 -9.35
C GLU A 64 4.90 4.00 -8.37
N VAL A 65 4.86 3.45 -7.15
CA VAL A 65 3.95 3.91 -6.09
C VAL A 65 4.28 5.34 -5.65
N GLU A 66 5.55 5.66 -5.44
CA GLU A 66 6.01 7.03 -5.12
C GLU A 66 5.58 8.02 -6.19
N ARG A 67 5.91 7.75 -7.45
CA ARG A 67 5.53 8.57 -8.61
C ARG A 67 4.01 8.77 -8.68
N ARG A 68 3.24 7.72 -8.39
CA ARG A 68 1.78 7.79 -8.38
C ARG A 68 1.23 8.63 -7.24
N ALA A 69 1.80 8.50 -6.04
CA ALA A 69 1.45 9.32 -4.90
C ALA A 69 1.70 10.81 -5.19
N GLU A 70 2.86 11.14 -5.77
CA GLU A 70 3.21 12.51 -6.18
C GLU A 70 2.22 13.07 -7.21
N MET A 71 1.93 12.33 -8.30
CA MET A 71 0.97 12.76 -9.32
C MET A 71 -0.44 12.99 -8.77
N LYS A 72 -0.81 12.31 -7.69
CA LYS A 72 -2.12 12.41 -7.04
C LYS A 72 -2.14 13.38 -5.86
N GLY A 73 -0.99 13.97 -5.50
CA GLY A 73 -0.88 14.89 -4.37
C GLY A 73 -1.01 14.21 -3.00
N ALA A 74 -0.74 12.91 -2.90
CA ALA A 74 -0.85 12.12 -1.68
C ALA A 74 0.34 12.36 -0.74
N SER A 75 0.37 13.54 -0.11
CA SER A 75 1.47 14.00 0.74
C SER A 75 1.59 13.30 2.10
N ASN A 76 0.58 12.53 2.50
CA ASN A 76 0.55 11.72 3.72
C ASN A 76 0.99 10.27 3.50
N MET A 77 1.56 9.95 2.34
CA MET A 77 2.10 8.64 2.01
C MET A 77 3.61 8.57 2.20
N GLU A 78 4.07 7.45 2.76
CA GLU A 78 5.48 7.05 2.81
C GLU A 78 5.64 5.70 2.14
N VAL A 79 6.64 5.56 1.27
CA VAL A 79 6.96 4.28 0.62
C VAL A 79 8.28 3.77 1.19
N VAL A 80 8.25 2.53 1.69
CA VAL A 80 9.40 1.87 2.29
C VAL A 80 9.76 0.66 1.44
N THR A 81 10.96 0.69 0.86
CA THR A 81 11.47 -0.46 0.09
C THR A 81 12.12 -1.47 1.03
N GLY A 82 11.61 -2.70 1.07
CA GLY A 82 12.26 -3.82 1.76
C GLY A 82 11.34 -4.97 2.18
N ASP A 83 11.95 -6.02 2.72
CA ASP A 83 11.25 -7.21 3.21
C ASP A 83 10.64 -6.95 4.60
N PHE A 84 9.31 -6.92 4.69
CA PHE A 84 8.57 -6.72 5.93
C PHE A 84 8.89 -7.76 7.02
N LYS A 85 9.44 -8.94 6.67
CA LYS A 85 9.89 -9.93 7.66
C LYS A 85 11.19 -9.54 8.37
N ARG A 86 11.92 -8.58 7.81
CA ARG A 86 13.24 -8.14 8.28
C ARG A 86 13.25 -6.72 8.82
N LEU A 87 12.23 -5.94 8.47
CA LEU A 87 12.09 -4.55 8.89
C LEU A 87 11.25 -4.45 10.16
N ALA A 88 11.60 -3.49 11.00
CA ALA A 88 10.73 -3.08 12.10
C ALA A 88 9.49 -2.41 11.50
N LEU A 89 8.31 -2.96 11.80
CA LEU A 89 7.06 -2.36 11.33
C LEU A 89 6.81 -1.04 12.08
N PRO A 90 6.37 0.03 11.39
CA PRO A 90 5.94 1.24 12.06
C PRO A 90 4.71 0.94 12.92
N ARG A 91 4.36 1.85 13.83
CA ARG A 91 3.05 1.80 14.49
C ARG A 91 1.95 2.03 13.45
N PHE A 92 0.93 1.18 13.43
CA PHE A 92 -0.24 1.28 12.57
C PHE A 92 -1.50 0.92 13.36
N ASP A 93 -2.65 1.42 12.90
CA ASP A 93 -3.98 1.10 13.44
C ASP A 93 -4.68 0.05 12.57
N VAL A 94 -4.43 0.10 11.26
CA VAL A 94 -4.99 -0.83 10.26
C VAL A 94 -3.86 -1.35 9.37
N VAL A 95 -3.93 -2.63 9.01
CA VAL A 95 -3.05 -3.24 8.01
C VAL A 95 -3.88 -3.78 6.84
N ILE A 96 -3.43 -3.50 5.62
CA ILE A 96 -3.96 -4.08 4.39
C ILE A 96 -2.82 -4.82 3.70
N ALA A 97 -3.04 -6.08 3.32
CA ALA A 97 -2.01 -6.91 2.74
C ALA A 97 -2.58 -7.74 1.58
N ASN A 98 -1.93 -7.62 0.42
CA ASN A 98 -2.16 -8.49 -0.73
C ASN A 98 -0.84 -9.18 -1.08
N LEU A 99 -0.48 -10.16 -0.26
CA LEU A 99 0.78 -10.88 -0.37
C LEU A 99 0.61 -12.16 -1.22
N PRO A 100 1.63 -12.57 -1.97
CA PRO A 100 1.64 -13.84 -2.71
C PRO A 100 1.73 -15.08 -1.81
#